data_AF-A0A7X8BMA5-F1
#
_entry.id   AF-A0A7X8BMA5-F1
#
_cell.length_a   1.000
_cell.length_b   1.000
_cell.length_c   1.000
_cell.angle_alpha   90.00
_cell.angle_beta   90.00
_cell.angle_gamma   90.00
#
_symmetry.space_group_name_H-M   'P 1'
#
loop_
_entity.id
_entity.type
_entity.pdbx_description
1 polymer ?
#
loop_
_entity_poly.entity_id
_entity_poly.type
_entity_poly.pdbx_seq_one_letter_code
_entity_poly.pdbx_strand_id
1 'polypeptide(L)'
;MRIVFPKSIIWYMLLFASSVVFPLSWLLINPAWGWAIISLIWGSIIILSLVPFFLYLRDRINMDVIIEFLKVEGLGFIAKKNFRRIEKNINALDIIAMGAYTDFNFEVFELAEEAMADLLIKIGEILNQLKDDSEEKKHFSKIQESINSKLRETCWDTIDNSRAPFITVLQVERIGTNAVEIKDRHTEVAARNIIIAIAARCNRDTRMRLSIQCFLALFRIMEKHPPEAMLADMIRGANTLQEHYTYDILEYIYDRHLREGWQEWLEWLFESIVEFIPRYKFELSDNISKEILKEIWLTDARFEEPNTSWLYHLLEKNGIVDEFLKEELFEKAVEKGKKFGILEDRLEARWNAFQKYNDWKHFRLGNVGPPED
;
A
#
# COMPACT_ATOMS: atom_id res chain seq x y z
N MET A 1 20.22 -8.75 -19.75
CA MET A 1 21.06 -8.81 -18.53
C MET A 1 22.41 -9.44 -18.90
N ARG A 2 23.57 -8.75 -18.77
CA ARG A 2 24.88 -9.42 -18.88
C ARG A 2 25.25 -9.91 -17.50
N ILE A 3 25.16 -11.21 -17.26
CA ILE A 3 25.68 -11.85 -16.06
C ILE A 3 27.20 -11.65 -16.08
N VAL A 4 27.70 -10.76 -15.22
CA VAL A 4 29.15 -10.56 -15.07
C VAL A 4 29.63 -11.64 -14.10
N PHE A 5 30.04 -12.78 -14.66
CA PHE A 5 30.65 -13.82 -13.86
C PHE A 5 31.97 -13.28 -13.26
N PRO A 6 32.21 -13.48 -11.95
CA PRO A 6 33.48 -13.13 -11.35
C PRO A 6 34.62 -13.87 -12.08
N LYS A 7 35.78 -13.23 -12.24
CA LYS A 7 36.94 -13.82 -12.94
C LYS A 7 37.35 -15.20 -12.37
N SER A 8 36.99 -15.48 -11.12
CA SER A 8 37.16 -16.79 -10.48
C SER A 8 36.42 -17.94 -11.16
N ILE A 9 35.29 -17.69 -11.84
CA ILE A 9 34.54 -18.73 -12.57
C ILE A 9 35.33 -19.33 -13.73
N ILE A 10 36.19 -18.53 -14.36
CA ILE A 10 37.08 -19.02 -15.42
C ILE A 10 38.05 -20.06 -14.84
N TRP A 11 38.56 -19.86 -13.63
CA TRP A 11 39.41 -20.83 -12.95
C TRP A 11 38.67 -22.13 -12.62
N TYR A 12 37.42 -22.04 -12.17
CA TYR A 12 36.59 -23.23 -11.95
C TYR A 12 36.30 -24.00 -13.23
N MET A 13 35.98 -23.31 -14.33
CA MET A 13 35.79 -23.95 -15.65
C MET A 13 37.07 -24.61 -16.17
N LEU A 14 38.24 -23.98 -15.97
CA LEU A 14 39.54 -24.54 -16.35
C LEU A 14 39.92 -25.75 -15.50
N LEU A 15 39.64 -25.72 -14.19
CA LEU A 15 39.84 -26.87 -13.28
C LEU A 15 38.91 -28.03 -13.64
N PHE A 16 37.67 -27.74 -14.01
CA PHE A 16 36.74 -28.77 -14.47
C PHE A 16 37.18 -29.35 -15.83
N ALA A 17 37.58 -28.52 -16.78
CA ALA A 17 38.09 -29.01 -18.06
C ALA A 17 39.34 -29.89 -17.88
N SER A 18 40.26 -29.49 -16.99
CA SER A 18 41.46 -30.30 -16.70
C SER A 18 41.12 -31.60 -15.97
N SER A 19 40.08 -31.62 -15.13
CA SER A 19 39.61 -32.84 -14.45
C SER A 19 39.07 -33.90 -15.39
N VAL A 20 38.59 -33.50 -16.58
CA VAL A 20 38.07 -34.42 -17.60
C VAL A 20 39.18 -34.79 -18.58
N VAL A 21 39.90 -33.80 -19.10
CA VAL A 21 40.94 -34.00 -20.12
C VAL A 21 42.11 -34.79 -19.55
N PHE A 22 42.59 -34.48 -18.34
CA PHE A 22 43.77 -35.14 -17.79
C PHE A 22 43.56 -36.66 -17.60
N PRO A 23 42.48 -37.14 -16.96
CA PRO A 23 42.14 -38.56 -16.92
C PRO A 23 41.98 -39.22 -18.29
N LEU A 24 41.23 -38.59 -19.20
CA LEU A 24 40.91 -39.16 -20.52
C LEU A 24 42.15 -39.27 -21.41
N SER A 25 42.97 -38.23 -21.46
CA SER A 25 44.22 -38.24 -22.22
C SER A 25 45.23 -39.25 -21.67
N TRP A 26 45.21 -39.50 -20.37
CA TRP A 26 46.21 -40.37 -19.74
C TRP A 26 45.83 -41.86 -19.72
N LEU A 27 44.53 -42.17 -19.59
CA LEU A 27 43.99 -43.53 -19.76
C LEU A 27 44.27 -44.09 -21.16
N LEU A 28 44.34 -43.22 -22.18
CA LEU A 28 44.70 -43.58 -23.56
C LEU A 28 46.18 -43.93 -23.74
N ILE A 29 47.08 -43.43 -22.88
CA ILE A 29 48.54 -43.53 -23.06
C ILE A 29 49.16 -44.61 -22.16
N ASN A 30 48.66 -44.85 -20.94
CA ASN A 30 49.26 -45.83 -20.02
C ASN A 30 48.25 -46.44 -19.02
N PRO A 31 47.66 -47.63 -19.30
CA PRO A 31 46.61 -48.23 -18.47
C PRO A 31 47.19 -49.04 -17.29
N ALA A 32 47.92 -48.38 -16.38
CA ALA A 32 48.41 -49.01 -15.15
C ALA A 32 47.49 -48.70 -13.95
N TRP A 33 47.28 -49.70 -13.09
CA TRP A 33 46.31 -49.68 -11.98
C TRP A 33 46.52 -48.51 -10.98
N GLY A 34 47.78 -48.16 -10.68
CA GLY A 34 48.09 -47.03 -9.80
C GLY A 34 47.66 -45.66 -10.35
N TRP A 35 47.60 -45.52 -11.67
CA TRP A 35 47.20 -44.26 -12.32
C TRP A 35 45.68 -44.09 -12.38
N ALA A 36 44.93 -45.18 -12.46
CA ALA A 36 43.48 -45.15 -12.31
C ALA A 36 43.07 -44.61 -10.93
N ILE A 37 43.82 -44.98 -9.89
CA ILE A 37 43.61 -44.48 -8.51
C ILE A 37 43.89 -42.98 -8.43
N ILE A 38 45.00 -42.50 -9.00
CA ILE A 38 45.35 -41.06 -9.01
C ILE A 38 44.28 -40.25 -9.75
N SER A 39 43.78 -40.76 -10.87
CA SER A 39 42.70 -40.14 -11.63
C SER A 39 41.40 -40.05 -10.81
N LEU A 40 41.04 -41.11 -10.08
CA LEU A 40 39.88 -41.13 -9.20
C LEU A 40 40.03 -40.10 -8.07
N ILE A 41 41.18 -40.05 -7.41
CA ILE A 41 41.46 -39.08 -6.34
C ILE A 41 41.34 -37.65 -6.88
N TRP A 42 41.92 -37.36 -8.05
CA TRP A 42 41.84 -36.04 -8.68
C TRP A 42 40.40 -35.64 -9.03
N GLY A 43 39.63 -36.56 -9.63
CA GLY A 43 38.22 -36.35 -9.91
C GLY A 43 37.39 -36.11 -8.66
N SER A 44 37.62 -36.89 -7.59
CA SER A 44 36.94 -36.73 -6.30
C SER A 44 37.26 -35.38 -5.64
N ILE A 45 38.52 -34.93 -5.65
CA ILE A 45 38.90 -33.60 -5.14
C ILE A 45 38.15 -32.49 -5.88
N ILE A 46 38.00 -32.61 -7.20
CA ILE A 46 37.34 -31.59 -8.00
C ILE A 46 35.82 -31.60 -7.78
N ILE A 47 35.19 -32.76 -7.66
CA ILE A 47 33.77 -32.86 -7.27
C ILE A 47 33.55 -32.25 -5.88
N LEU A 48 34.43 -32.52 -4.92
CA LEU A 48 34.36 -31.91 -3.59
C LEU A 48 34.57 -30.39 -3.65
N SER A 49 35.41 -29.89 -4.57
CA SER A 49 35.61 -28.45 -4.77
C SER A 49 34.43 -27.74 -5.45
N LEU A 50 33.55 -28.49 -6.13
CA LEU A 50 32.32 -27.95 -6.71
C LEU A 50 31.27 -27.63 -5.64
N VAL A 51 31.26 -28.35 -4.51
CA VAL A 51 30.31 -28.10 -3.41
C VAL A 51 30.41 -26.66 -2.88
N PRO A 52 31.57 -26.14 -2.44
CA PRO A 52 31.69 -24.74 -2.01
C PRO A 52 31.45 -23.74 -3.15
N PHE A 53 31.71 -24.11 -4.41
CA PHE A 53 31.38 -23.29 -5.57
C PHE A 53 29.87 -23.15 -5.81
N PHE A 54 29.12 -24.24 -5.71
CA PHE A 54 27.66 -24.23 -5.81
C PHE A 54 27.02 -23.54 -4.62
N LEU A 55 27.56 -23.70 -3.41
CA LEU A 55 27.14 -22.90 -2.24
C LEU A 55 27.41 -21.42 -2.46
N TYR A 56 28.60 -21.06 -2.96
CA TYR A 56 28.94 -19.67 -3.32
C TYR A 56 28.01 -19.10 -4.41
N LEU A 57 27.71 -19.88 -5.46
CA LEU A 57 26.76 -19.48 -6.50
C LEU A 57 25.35 -19.35 -5.94
N ARG A 58 24.90 -20.29 -5.10
CA ARG A 58 23.59 -20.24 -4.45
C ARG A 58 23.45 -18.97 -3.62
N ASP A 59 24.47 -18.63 -2.82
CA ASP A 59 24.45 -17.45 -1.96
C ASP A 59 24.57 -16.14 -2.77
N ARG A 60 25.22 -16.17 -3.95
CA ARG A 60 25.32 -15.04 -4.90
C ARG A 60 24.13 -14.89 -5.85
N ILE A 61 23.37 -15.96 -6.07
CA ILE A 61 22.11 -15.99 -6.83
C ILE A 61 20.92 -15.72 -5.89
N ASN A 62 21.14 -15.73 -4.56
CA ASN A 62 20.12 -15.36 -3.61
C ASN A 62 19.62 -13.94 -3.92
N MET A 63 18.36 -13.86 -4.36
CA MET A 63 17.76 -12.62 -4.83
C MET A 63 17.72 -11.57 -3.72
N ASP A 64 17.57 -11.98 -2.46
CA ASP A 64 17.61 -11.08 -1.31
C ASP A 64 18.93 -10.31 -1.23
N VAL A 65 20.06 -11.01 -1.45
CA VAL A 65 21.40 -10.41 -1.43
C VAL A 65 21.59 -9.47 -2.62
N ILE A 66 21.03 -9.81 -3.78
CA ILE A 66 21.10 -8.98 -4.98
C ILE A 66 20.26 -7.70 -4.79
N ILE A 67 19.04 -7.82 -4.28
CA ILE A 67 18.14 -6.70 -4.01
C ILE A 67 18.80 -5.75 -3.00
N GLU A 68 19.30 -6.27 -1.89
CA GLU A 68 19.97 -5.46 -0.87
C GLU A 68 21.23 -4.77 -1.45
N PHE A 69 22.01 -5.48 -2.27
CA PHE A 69 23.14 -4.87 -2.97
C PHE A 69 22.69 -3.73 -3.90
N LEU A 70 21.64 -3.92 -4.70
CA LEU A 70 21.11 -2.90 -5.61
C LEU A 70 20.57 -1.68 -4.87
N LYS A 71 19.91 -1.89 -3.72
CA LYS A 71 19.44 -0.85 -2.81
C LYS A 71 20.62 -0.04 -2.27
N VAL A 72 21.59 -0.69 -1.63
CA VAL A 72 22.77 -0.02 -1.04
C VAL A 72 23.58 0.72 -2.11
N GLU A 73 23.83 0.09 -3.26
CA GLU A 73 24.55 0.72 -4.36
C GLU A 73 23.74 1.89 -4.95
N GLY A 74 22.41 1.74 -5.06
CA GLY A 74 21.49 2.77 -5.53
C GLY A 74 21.48 4.01 -4.64
N LEU A 75 21.38 3.82 -3.32
CA LEU A 75 21.51 4.90 -2.32
C LEU A 75 22.89 5.58 -2.40
N GLY A 76 23.95 4.79 -2.59
CA GLY A 76 25.29 5.31 -2.82
C GLY A 76 25.42 6.14 -4.11
N PHE A 77 24.73 5.76 -5.17
CA PHE A 77 24.69 6.53 -6.42
C PHE A 77 23.83 7.79 -6.32
N ILE A 78 22.75 7.76 -5.54
CA ILE A 78 21.96 8.94 -5.19
C ILE A 78 22.86 9.98 -4.50
N ALA A 79 23.62 9.58 -3.49
CA ALA A 79 24.56 10.48 -2.79
C ALA A 79 25.65 11.05 -3.73
N LYS A 80 26.09 10.27 -4.73
CA LYS A 80 27.07 10.67 -5.73
C LYS A 80 26.46 11.34 -6.98
N LYS A 81 25.14 11.53 -7.02
CA LYS A 81 24.38 12.10 -8.15
C LYS A 81 24.66 11.40 -9.49
N ASN A 82 24.84 10.08 -9.47
CA ASN A 82 25.10 9.29 -10.67
C ASN A 82 23.79 8.79 -11.30
N PHE A 83 23.05 9.70 -11.95
CA PHE A 83 21.70 9.46 -12.47
C PHE A 83 21.56 8.19 -13.31
N ARG A 84 22.48 7.95 -14.24
CA ARG A 84 22.46 6.76 -15.11
C ARG A 84 22.55 5.45 -14.32
N ARG A 85 23.32 5.44 -13.22
CA ARG A 85 23.46 4.24 -12.38
C ARG A 85 22.24 4.04 -11.48
N ILE A 86 21.63 5.13 -11.00
CA ILE A 86 20.38 5.09 -10.24
C ILE A 86 19.27 4.46 -11.10
N GLU A 87 19.07 4.98 -12.32
CA GLU A 87 18.09 4.44 -13.28
C GLU A 87 18.34 2.97 -13.59
N LYS A 88 19.60 2.55 -13.70
CA LYS A 88 19.94 1.15 -13.93
C LYS A 88 19.53 0.26 -12.76
N ASN A 89 19.72 0.72 -11.52
CA ASN A 89 19.35 -0.04 -10.33
C ASN A 89 17.82 -0.13 -10.18
N ILE A 90 17.10 0.97 -10.43
CA ILE A 90 15.63 0.99 -10.43
C ILE A 90 15.08 0.00 -11.47
N ASN A 91 15.58 0.04 -12.70
CA ASN A 91 15.15 -0.91 -13.74
C ASN A 91 15.51 -2.36 -13.38
N ALA A 92 16.62 -2.60 -12.67
CA ALA A 92 16.98 -3.94 -12.24
C ALA A 92 16.03 -4.45 -11.14
N LEU A 93 15.67 -3.61 -10.17
CA LEU A 93 14.70 -3.93 -9.12
C LEU A 93 13.32 -4.23 -9.70
N ASP A 94 12.85 -3.42 -10.64
CA ASP A 94 11.58 -3.61 -11.36
C ASP A 94 11.53 -4.95 -12.13
N ILE A 95 12.61 -5.29 -12.84
CA ILE A 95 12.73 -6.58 -13.53
C ILE A 95 12.72 -7.75 -12.52
N ILE A 96 13.40 -7.59 -11.38
CA ILE A 96 13.41 -8.62 -10.33
C ILE A 96 12.01 -8.78 -9.72
N ALA A 97 11.31 -7.68 -9.43
CA ALA A 97 9.95 -7.70 -8.91
C ALA A 97 9.03 -8.45 -9.90
N MET A 98 8.95 -8.03 -11.15
CA MET A 98 8.05 -8.67 -12.13
C MET A 98 8.44 -10.12 -12.46
N GLY A 99 9.73 -10.45 -12.42
CA GLY A 99 10.20 -11.84 -12.50
C GLY A 99 9.72 -12.67 -11.31
N ALA A 100 9.92 -12.17 -10.09
CA ALA A 100 9.49 -12.82 -8.86
C ALA A 100 7.97 -13.00 -8.78
N TYR A 101 7.19 -12.02 -9.25
CA TYR A 101 5.74 -12.14 -9.40
C TYR A 101 5.36 -13.29 -10.34
N THR A 102 6.01 -13.38 -11.50
CA THR A 102 5.76 -14.46 -12.49
C THR A 102 6.07 -15.84 -11.90
N ASP A 103 7.08 -15.91 -11.04
CA ASP A 103 7.49 -17.13 -10.32
C ASP A 103 6.69 -17.38 -9.03
N PHE A 104 5.68 -16.54 -8.72
CA PHE A 104 4.91 -16.56 -7.47
C PHE A 104 5.77 -16.45 -6.18
N ASN A 105 6.97 -15.89 -6.29
CA ASN A 105 7.87 -15.62 -5.17
C ASN A 105 7.58 -14.22 -4.60
N PHE A 106 6.56 -14.13 -3.76
CA PHE A 106 6.09 -12.85 -3.24
C PHE A 106 7.03 -12.22 -2.23
N GLU A 107 7.89 -13.01 -1.59
CA GLU A 107 8.90 -12.52 -0.65
C GLU A 107 9.98 -11.71 -1.41
N VAL A 108 10.47 -12.24 -2.53
CA VAL A 108 11.42 -11.52 -3.40
C VAL A 108 10.75 -10.31 -4.07
N PHE A 109 9.48 -10.44 -4.45
CA PHE A 109 8.69 -9.32 -4.98
C PHE A 109 8.61 -8.17 -3.95
N GLU A 110 8.25 -8.49 -2.71
CA GLU A 110 8.13 -7.53 -1.60
C GLU A 110 9.46 -6.83 -1.30
N LEU A 111 10.56 -7.57 -1.22
CA LEU A 111 11.88 -6.98 -1.01
C LEU A 111 12.29 -6.03 -2.15
N ALA A 112 11.97 -6.36 -3.39
CA ALA A 112 12.28 -5.52 -4.55
C ALA A 112 11.46 -4.22 -4.54
N GLU A 113 10.16 -4.31 -4.25
CA GLU A 113 9.27 -3.16 -4.10
C GLU A 113 9.69 -2.26 -2.92
N GLU A 114 10.06 -2.86 -1.77
CA GLU A 114 10.57 -2.13 -0.61
C GLU A 114 11.87 -1.37 -0.94
N ALA A 115 12.80 -2.01 -1.67
CA ALA A 115 14.02 -1.38 -2.13
C ALA A 115 13.74 -0.20 -3.09
N MET A 116 12.74 -0.31 -3.97
CA MET A 116 12.32 0.80 -4.83
C MET A 116 11.73 1.96 -4.02
N ALA A 117 10.91 1.66 -3.01
CA ALA A 117 10.34 2.65 -2.10
C ALA A 117 11.44 3.41 -1.32
N ASP A 118 12.46 2.71 -0.83
CA ASP A 118 13.59 3.33 -0.13
C ASP A 118 14.37 4.30 -1.01
N LEU A 119 14.61 3.93 -2.27
CA LEU A 119 15.26 4.82 -3.24
C LEU A 119 14.40 6.05 -3.52
N LEU A 120 13.08 5.89 -3.66
CA LEU A 120 12.16 6.98 -3.92
C LEU A 120 12.06 7.96 -2.75
N ILE A 121 11.94 7.46 -1.52
CA ILE A 121 11.96 8.28 -0.30
C ILE A 121 13.26 9.09 -0.24
N LYS A 122 14.41 8.45 -0.50
CA LYS A 122 15.70 9.15 -0.49
C LYS A 122 15.83 10.22 -1.57
N ILE A 123 15.24 10.00 -2.73
CA ILE A 123 15.16 11.00 -3.80
C ILE A 123 14.31 12.20 -3.36
N GLY A 124 13.15 11.97 -2.74
CA GLY A 124 12.29 13.02 -2.18
C GLY A 124 13.01 13.90 -1.15
N GLU A 125 13.75 13.27 -0.23
CA GLU A 125 14.57 14.01 0.76
C GLU A 125 15.59 14.96 0.11
N ILE A 126 16.21 14.52 -0.99
CA ILE A 126 17.21 15.33 -1.71
C ILE A 126 16.52 16.43 -2.52
N LEU A 127 15.41 16.14 -3.18
CA LEU A 127 14.65 17.12 -3.96
C LEU A 127 14.24 18.34 -3.12
N ASN A 128 13.87 18.12 -1.85
CA ASN A 128 13.53 19.19 -0.91
C ASN A 128 14.73 20.08 -0.52
N GLN A 129 15.96 19.58 -0.68
CA GLN A 129 17.19 20.33 -0.36
C GLN A 129 17.76 21.07 -1.58
N LEU A 130 17.33 20.70 -2.79
CA LEU A 130 17.82 21.27 -4.04
C LEU A 130 17.06 22.54 -4.43
N LYS A 131 17.79 23.53 -4.96
CA LYS A 131 17.22 24.74 -5.54
C LYS A 131 16.32 24.40 -6.73
N ASP A 132 15.19 25.10 -6.84
CA ASP A 132 14.13 24.83 -7.82
C ASP A 132 14.63 24.75 -9.27
N ASP A 133 15.56 25.62 -9.66
CA ASP A 133 16.06 25.70 -11.04
C ASP A 133 17.30 24.83 -11.32
N SER A 134 17.74 24.00 -10.38
CA SER A 134 18.94 23.19 -10.58
C SER A 134 18.71 22.02 -11.56
N GLU A 135 19.66 21.80 -12.47
CA GLU A 135 19.64 20.63 -13.37
C GLU A 135 19.59 19.30 -12.60
N GLU A 136 20.21 19.25 -11.42
CA GLU A 136 20.15 18.09 -10.53
C GLU A 136 18.71 17.81 -10.08
N LYS A 137 17.93 18.84 -9.72
CA LYS A 137 16.53 18.69 -9.33
C LYS A 137 15.71 18.12 -10.49
N LYS A 138 15.90 18.64 -11.71
CA LYS A 138 15.24 18.11 -12.91
C LYS A 138 15.55 16.64 -13.16
N HIS A 139 16.81 16.21 -12.97
CA HIS A 139 17.19 14.81 -13.10
C HIS A 139 16.55 13.93 -12.03
N PHE A 140 16.59 14.35 -10.76
CA PHE A 140 15.97 13.60 -9.67
C PHE A 140 14.45 13.53 -9.82
N SER A 141 13.77 14.59 -10.26
CA SER A 141 12.33 14.59 -10.53
C SER A 141 11.96 13.60 -11.64
N LYS A 142 12.75 13.49 -12.71
CA LYS A 142 12.53 12.47 -13.74
C LYS A 142 12.67 11.05 -13.21
N ILE A 143 13.65 10.81 -12.34
CA ILE A 143 13.83 9.50 -11.71
C ILE A 143 12.66 9.19 -10.76
N GLN A 144 12.23 10.16 -9.97
CA GLN A 144 11.06 10.06 -9.09
C GLN A 144 9.80 9.70 -9.87
N GLU A 145 9.52 10.40 -10.98
CA GLU A 145 8.42 10.07 -11.91
C GLU A 145 8.53 8.66 -12.48
N SER A 146 9.76 8.23 -12.84
CA SER A 146 9.99 6.89 -13.36
C SER A 146 9.68 5.80 -12.33
N ILE A 147 10.06 5.97 -11.06
CA ILE A 147 9.72 5.00 -10.00
C ILE A 147 8.21 4.99 -9.77
N ASN A 148 7.58 6.17 -9.69
CA ASN A 148 6.13 6.28 -9.53
C ASN A 148 5.35 5.60 -10.65
N SER A 149 5.79 5.74 -11.91
CA SER A 149 5.14 5.05 -13.04
C SER A 149 5.28 3.53 -12.92
N LYS A 150 6.47 3.04 -12.55
CA LYS A 150 6.73 1.61 -12.35
C LYS A 150 5.86 1.02 -11.25
N LEU A 151 5.81 1.63 -10.07
CA LEU A 151 4.93 1.16 -8.97
C LEU A 151 3.46 1.09 -9.41
N ARG A 152 2.99 2.10 -10.15
CA ARG A 152 1.63 2.11 -10.70
C ARG A 152 1.42 0.99 -11.73
N GLU A 153 2.36 0.81 -12.65
CA GLU A 153 2.31 -0.23 -13.68
C GLU A 153 2.35 -1.63 -13.06
N THR A 154 3.25 -1.89 -12.11
CA THR A 154 3.32 -3.13 -11.33
C THR A 154 1.98 -3.45 -10.69
N CYS A 155 1.35 -2.48 -10.00
CA CYS A 155 0.05 -2.73 -9.39
C CYS A 155 -1.05 -3.02 -10.42
N TRP A 156 -1.00 -2.35 -11.58
CA TRP A 156 -1.95 -2.61 -12.67
C TRP A 156 -1.78 -3.97 -13.32
N ASP A 157 -0.55 -4.39 -13.59
CA ASP A 157 -0.26 -5.67 -14.23
C ASP A 157 -0.53 -6.85 -13.29
N THR A 158 -0.48 -6.61 -11.98
CA THR A 158 -0.70 -7.63 -10.95
C THR A 158 -2.09 -7.56 -10.30
N ILE A 159 -3.00 -6.72 -10.79
CA ILE A 159 -4.30 -6.41 -10.15
C ILE A 159 -5.22 -7.64 -9.94
N ASP A 160 -5.02 -8.70 -10.72
CA ASP A 160 -5.78 -9.95 -10.60
C ASP A 160 -5.22 -10.91 -9.54
N ASN A 161 -4.03 -10.62 -9.01
CA ASN A 161 -3.43 -11.36 -7.92
C ASN A 161 -3.90 -10.79 -6.57
N SER A 162 -4.18 -11.65 -5.59
CA SER A 162 -4.66 -11.21 -4.28
C SER A 162 -3.58 -10.61 -3.36
N ARG A 163 -2.30 -10.86 -3.62
CA ARG A 163 -1.17 -10.50 -2.73
C ARG A 163 -0.26 -9.42 -3.32
N ALA A 164 0.14 -9.54 -4.59
CA ALA A 164 1.07 -8.60 -5.23
C ALA A 164 0.62 -7.12 -5.19
N PRO A 165 -0.62 -6.75 -5.61
CA PRO A 165 -1.04 -5.36 -5.58
C PRO A 165 -1.16 -4.82 -4.15
N PHE A 166 -1.44 -5.67 -3.17
CA PHE A 166 -1.47 -5.30 -1.75
C PHE A 166 -0.09 -4.87 -1.26
N ILE A 167 0.96 -5.62 -1.62
CA ILE A 167 2.36 -5.30 -1.32
C ILE A 167 2.73 -3.93 -1.92
N THR A 168 2.42 -3.69 -3.20
CA THR A 168 2.72 -2.41 -3.85
C THR A 168 1.96 -1.25 -3.18
N VAL A 169 0.68 -1.43 -2.83
CA VAL A 169 -0.09 -0.39 -2.11
C VAL A 169 0.52 -0.06 -0.76
N LEU A 170 1.02 -1.05 0.00
CA LEU A 170 1.74 -0.81 1.26
C LEU A 170 3.02 0.01 1.07
N GLN A 171 3.77 -0.26 0.00
CA GLN A 171 4.97 0.52 -0.28
C GLN A 171 4.62 1.96 -0.70
N VAL A 172 3.58 2.14 -1.52
CA VAL A 172 3.09 3.48 -1.92
C VAL A 172 2.55 4.26 -0.71
N GLU A 173 1.84 3.59 0.21
CA GLU A 173 1.43 4.16 1.51
C GLU A 173 2.65 4.70 2.27
N ARG A 174 3.66 3.85 2.46
CA ARG A 174 4.90 4.20 3.17
C ARG A 174 5.60 5.40 2.52
N ILE A 175 5.67 5.42 1.19
CA ILE A 175 6.23 6.55 0.42
C ILE A 175 5.43 7.83 0.71
N GLY A 176 4.10 7.77 0.61
CA GLY A 176 3.22 8.93 0.84
C GLY A 176 3.32 9.45 2.27
N THR A 177 3.31 8.56 3.27
CA THR A 177 3.46 8.93 4.69
C THR A 177 4.80 9.61 4.96
N ASN A 178 5.90 9.06 4.46
CA ASN A 178 7.22 9.69 4.60
C ASN A 178 7.27 11.04 3.90
N ALA A 179 6.65 11.17 2.72
CA ALA A 179 6.59 12.41 1.98
C ALA A 179 5.91 13.54 2.76
N VAL A 180 4.82 13.23 3.49
CA VAL A 180 4.17 14.18 4.41
C VAL A 180 5.13 14.61 5.53
N GLU A 181 5.81 13.66 6.16
CA GLU A 181 6.74 13.93 7.28
C GLU A 181 7.91 14.83 6.85
N ILE A 182 8.44 14.65 5.64
CA ILE A 182 9.52 15.49 5.07
C ILE A 182 9.01 16.71 4.29
N LYS A 183 7.69 16.93 4.23
CA LYS A 183 7.02 18.01 3.48
C LYS A 183 7.29 18.01 1.96
N ASP A 184 7.49 16.83 1.37
CA ASP A 184 7.54 16.63 -0.08
C ASP A 184 6.14 16.45 -0.67
N ARG A 185 5.50 17.57 -1.00
CA ARG A 185 4.14 17.57 -1.56
C ARG A 185 4.07 16.83 -2.90
N HIS A 186 5.12 16.81 -3.71
CA HIS A 186 5.08 16.16 -5.02
C HIS A 186 5.02 14.64 -4.89
N THR A 187 5.88 14.06 -4.03
CA THR A 187 5.83 12.62 -3.74
C THR A 187 4.50 12.22 -3.09
N GLU A 188 4.02 13.03 -2.13
CA GLU A 188 2.74 12.78 -1.47
C GLU A 188 1.59 12.71 -2.49
N VAL A 189 1.46 13.73 -3.34
CA VAL A 189 0.42 13.79 -4.37
C VAL A 189 0.53 12.60 -5.32
N ALA A 190 1.74 12.24 -5.74
CA ALA A 190 1.96 11.10 -6.62
C ALA A 190 1.55 9.78 -5.97
N ALA A 191 1.94 9.54 -4.72
CA ALA A 191 1.56 8.34 -3.98
C ALA A 191 0.04 8.20 -3.83
N ARG A 192 -0.63 9.30 -3.44
CA ARG A 192 -2.10 9.34 -3.37
C ARG A 192 -2.73 9.01 -4.73
N ASN A 193 -2.28 9.68 -5.81
CA ASN A 193 -2.81 9.44 -7.15
C ASN A 193 -2.65 8.00 -7.63
N ILE A 194 -1.55 7.33 -7.26
CA ILE A 194 -1.35 5.91 -7.56
C ILE A 194 -2.39 5.06 -6.82
N ILE A 195 -2.55 5.25 -5.51
CA ILE A 195 -3.54 4.50 -4.70
C ILE A 195 -4.96 4.70 -5.24
N ILE A 196 -5.31 5.94 -5.57
CA ILE A 196 -6.58 6.32 -6.19
C ILE A 196 -6.81 5.56 -7.50
N ALA A 197 -5.80 5.55 -8.39
CA ALA A 197 -5.89 4.87 -9.68
C ALA A 197 -6.06 3.35 -9.54
N ILE A 198 -5.51 2.75 -8.48
CA ILE A 198 -5.68 1.33 -8.15
C ILE A 198 -7.08 1.07 -7.61
N ALA A 199 -7.56 1.88 -6.66
CA ALA A 199 -8.90 1.78 -6.07
C ALA A 199 -9.99 1.82 -7.14
N ALA A 200 -9.88 2.73 -8.11
CA ALA A 200 -10.83 2.84 -9.22
C ALA A 200 -10.94 1.56 -10.09
N ARG A 201 -9.93 0.68 -10.05
CA ARG A 201 -9.93 -0.61 -10.76
C ARG A 201 -10.34 -1.80 -9.89
N CYS A 202 -10.59 -1.60 -8.60
CA CYS A 202 -11.10 -2.64 -7.70
C CYS A 202 -12.60 -2.86 -7.92
N ASN A 203 -12.97 -3.23 -9.16
CA ASN A 203 -14.35 -3.23 -9.62
C ASN A 203 -15.06 -4.59 -9.59
N ARG A 204 -14.56 -5.53 -8.79
CA ARG A 204 -15.07 -6.90 -8.66
C ARG A 204 -14.92 -7.36 -7.21
N ASP A 205 -15.79 -8.25 -6.76
CA ASP A 205 -15.82 -8.82 -5.40
C ASP A 205 -14.45 -9.39 -4.99
N THR A 206 -13.77 -10.06 -5.92
CA THR A 206 -12.44 -10.64 -5.70
C THR A 206 -11.36 -9.62 -5.36
N ARG A 207 -11.61 -8.33 -5.62
CA ARG A 207 -10.69 -7.21 -5.38
C ARG A 207 -11.14 -6.30 -4.22
N MET A 208 -12.20 -6.67 -3.50
CA MET A 208 -12.71 -5.93 -2.34
C MET A 208 -11.61 -5.64 -1.32
N ARG A 209 -10.83 -6.66 -0.94
CA ARG A 209 -9.72 -6.53 0.03
C ARG A 209 -8.68 -5.49 -0.40
N LEU A 210 -8.37 -5.42 -1.69
CA LEU A 210 -7.45 -4.43 -2.23
C LEU A 210 -8.05 -3.02 -2.18
N SER A 211 -9.35 -2.88 -2.49
CA SER A 211 -10.06 -1.60 -2.38
C SER A 211 -9.98 -1.04 -0.96
N ILE A 212 -10.16 -1.90 0.05
CA ILE A 212 -10.05 -1.53 1.47
C ILE A 212 -8.61 -1.15 1.80
N GLN A 213 -7.62 -1.90 1.31
CA GLN A 213 -6.22 -1.54 1.53
C GLN A 213 -5.87 -0.18 0.93
N CYS A 214 -6.38 0.14 -0.27
CA CYS A 214 -6.22 1.46 -0.86
C CYS A 214 -6.84 2.56 0.00
N PHE A 215 -8.04 2.31 0.54
CA PHE A 215 -8.70 3.23 1.46
C PHE A 215 -7.82 3.51 2.69
N LEU A 216 -7.24 2.48 3.30
CA LEU A 216 -6.38 2.65 4.47
C LEU A 216 -5.06 3.33 4.18
N ALA A 217 -4.46 3.01 3.04
CA ALA A 217 -3.24 3.64 2.62
C ALA A 217 -3.46 5.16 2.51
N LEU A 218 -4.57 5.58 1.89
CA LEU A 218 -4.95 6.99 1.83
C LEU A 218 -5.21 7.58 3.22
N PHE A 219 -5.93 6.87 4.08
CA PHE A 219 -6.22 7.30 5.44
C PHE A 219 -4.94 7.58 6.23
N ARG A 220 -3.98 6.65 6.23
CA ARG A 220 -2.73 6.78 7.00
C ARG A 220 -1.80 7.86 6.45
N ILE A 221 -1.80 8.09 5.13
CA ILE A 221 -1.11 9.25 4.54
C ILE A 221 -1.73 10.55 5.08
N MET A 222 -3.07 10.64 5.12
CA MET A 222 -3.77 11.81 5.62
C MET A 222 -3.63 12.01 7.14
N GLU A 223 -3.51 10.94 7.92
CA GLU A 223 -3.29 11.02 9.38
C GLU A 223 -1.98 11.71 9.74
N LYS A 224 -1.01 11.65 8.85
CA LYS A 224 0.32 12.22 9.05
C LYS A 224 0.39 13.71 8.75
N HIS A 225 -0.66 14.29 8.16
CA HIS A 225 -0.70 15.73 7.91
C HIS A 225 -0.92 16.52 9.21
N PRO A 226 -0.08 17.54 9.51
CA PRO A 226 -0.29 18.38 10.67
C PRO A 226 -1.61 19.18 10.52
N PRO A 227 -2.47 19.26 11.55
CA PRO A 227 -3.75 19.98 11.48
C PRO A 227 -3.64 21.44 11.04
N GLU A 228 -2.52 22.09 11.39
CA GLU A 228 -2.22 23.48 11.06
C GLU A 228 -1.83 23.68 9.60
N ALA A 229 -1.12 22.71 9.01
CA ALA A 229 -0.77 22.71 7.60
C ALA A 229 -2.01 22.46 6.73
N MET A 230 -2.88 21.54 7.18
CA MET A 230 -4.17 21.31 6.53
C MET A 230 -5.04 22.56 6.55
N LEU A 231 -5.16 23.24 7.70
CA LEU A 231 -5.93 24.47 7.80
C LEU A 231 -5.37 25.59 6.90
N ALA A 232 -4.04 25.73 6.82
CA ALA A 232 -3.40 26.70 5.95
C ALA A 232 -3.63 26.40 4.46
N ASP A 233 -3.62 25.13 4.06
CA ASP A 233 -3.91 24.71 2.68
C ASP A 233 -5.41 24.75 2.33
N MET A 234 -6.31 24.55 3.30
CA MET A 234 -7.75 24.78 3.17
C MET A 234 -8.04 26.26 2.92
N ILE A 235 -7.42 27.15 3.70
CA ILE A 235 -7.55 28.62 3.53
C ILE A 235 -7.00 29.06 2.15
N ARG A 236 -6.00 28.38 1.61
CA ARG A 236 -5.42 28.65 0.28
C ARG A 236 -6.15 27.96 -0.87
N GLY A 237 -7.20 27.16 -0.61
CA GLY A 237 -7.95 26.43 -1.63
C GLY A 237 -7.13 25.36 -2.37
N ALA A 238 -5.96 24.97 -1.85
CA ALA A 238 -5.07 24.00 -2.49
C ALA A 238 -5.33 22.56 -1.99
N ASN A 239 -5.94 22.41 -0.81
CA ASN A 239 -6.35 21.11 -0.26
C ASN A 239 -7.76 20.67 -0.66
N THR A 240 -8.63 21.60 -1.08
CA THR A 240 -10.02 21.30 -1.39
C THR A 240 -10.15 20.29 -2.53
N LEU A 241 -9.33 20.35 -3.58
CA LEU A 241 -9.39 19.40 -4.69
C LEU A 241 -8.95 17.99 -4.28
N GLN A 242 -7.92 17.88 -3.43
CA GLN A 242 -7.37 16.60 -3.01
C GLN A 242 -8.21 15.94 -1.90
N GLU A 243 -8.75 16.72 -0.98
CA GLU A 243 -9.77 16.27 -0.03
C GLU A 243 -11.05 15.86 -0.76
N HIS A 244 -11.46 16.61 -1.79
CA HIS A 244 -12.60 16.24 -2.64
C HIS A 244 -12.34 14.95 -3.42
N TYR A 245 -11.15 14.75 -3.99
CA TYR A 245 -10.80 13.48 -4.64
C TYR A 245 -10.72 12.31 -3.67
N THR A 246 -10.16 12.52 -2.47
CA THR A 246 -10.20 11.48 -1.45
C THR A 246 -11.66 11.21 -1.06
N TYR A 247 -12.46 12.24 -0.85
CA TYR A 247 -13.89 12.15 -0.56
C TYR A 247 -14.66 11.38 -1.63
N ASP A 248 -14.47 11.69 -2.90
CA ASP A 248 -15.09 11.01 -4.05
C ASP A 248 -14.70 9.54 -4.10
N ILE A 249 -13.55 9.17 -3.55
CA ILE A 249 -13.07 7.79 -3.50
C ILE A 249 -13.53 7.08 -2.24
N LEU A 250 -13.63 7.78 -1.11
CA LEU A 250 -14.28 7.28 0.11
C LEU A 250 -15.74 6.94 -0.20
N GLU A 251 -16.52 7.97 -0.51
CA GLU A 251 -17.29 8.05 -1.74
C GLU A 251 -17.61 6.74 -2.47
N TYR A 252 -16.87 6.57 -3.55
CA TYR A 252 -16.95 5.50 -4.50
C TYR A 252 -16.75 4.12 -3.89
N ILE A 253 -15.77 3.95 -3.01
CA ILE A 253 -15.48 2.67 -2.35
C ILE A 253 -16.69 2.28 -1.51
N TYR A 254 -17.24 3.23 -0.77
CA TYR A 254 -18.37 3.04 0.11
C TYR A 254 -19.67 2.74 -0.66
N ASP A 255 -20.05 3.62 -1.58
CA ASP A 255 -21.22 3.46 -2.46
C ASP A 255 -21.14 2.11 -3.20
N ARG A 256 -19.94 1.72 -3.61
CA ARG A 256 -19.70 0.39 -4.20
C ARG A 256 -19.93 -0.76 -3.21
N HIS A 257 -19.35 -0.73 -2.02
CA HIS A 257 -19.53 -1.81 -1.03
C HIS A 257 -21.00 -1.97 -0.64
N LEU A 258 -21.74 -0.86 -0.56
CA LEU A 258 -23.18 -0.87 -0.32
C LEU A 258 -23.98 -1.41 -1.50
N ARG A 259 -23.74 -0.91 -2.73
CA ARG A 259 -24.47 -1.36 -3.93
C ARG A 259 -24.26 -2.84 -4.25
N GLU A 260 -23.03 -3.31 -4.07
CA GLU A 260 -22.65 -4.70 -4.39
C GLU A 260 -22.95 -5.65 -3.21
N GLY A 261 -23.39 -5.15 -2.06
CA GLY A 261 -23.77 -5.98 -0.90
C GLY A 261 -22.58 -6.69 -0.24
N TRP A 262 -21.40 -6.07 -0.27
CA TRP A 262 -20.16 -6.67 0.24
C TRP A 262 -20.06 -6.58 1.77
N GLN A 263 -20.81 -7.45 2.46
CA GLN A 263 -21.06 -7.36 3.90
C GLN A 263 -19.84 -7.62 4.80
N GLU A 264 -18.91 -8.49 4.37
CA GLU A 264 -17.85 -9.04 5.24
C GLU A 264 -16.85 -7.98 5.77
N TRP A 265 -16.79 -6.80 5.14
CA TRP A 265 -15.80 -5.76 5.47
C TRP A 265 -16.38 -4.37 5.68
N LEU A 266 -17.70 -4.24 5.53
CA LEU A 266 -18.40 -2.97 5.72
C LEU A 266 -18.14 -2.41 7.13
N GLU A 267 -18.21 -3.24 8.17
CA GLU A 267 -17.93 -2.86 9.57
C GLU A 267 -16.59 -2.14 9.72
N TRP A 268 -15.54 -2.67 9.11
CA TRP A 268 -14.19 -2.15 9.25
C TRP A 268 -13.98 -0.85 8.45
N LEU A 269 -14.64 -0.76 7.29
CA LEU A 269 -14.73 0.47 6.51
C LEU A 269 -15.49 1.55 7.30
N PHE A 270 -16.57 1.16 8.00
CA PHE A 270 -17.38 2.02 8.85
C PHE A 270 -16.58 2.57 10.03
N GLU A 271 -15.90 1.72 10.81
CA GLU A 271 -14.98 2.11 11.90
C GLU A 271 -13.99 3.18 11.46
N SER A 272 -13.33 2.94 10.31
CA SER A 272 -12.30 3.83 9.80
C SER A 272 -12.87 5.18 9.34
N ILE A 273 -14.08 5.21 8.76
CA ILE A 273 -14.75 6.46 8.36
C ILE A 273 -15.26 7.23 9.59
N VAL A 274 -15.81 6.51 10.57
CA VAL A 274 -16.30 7.03 11.85
C VAL A 274 -15.18 7.77 12.60
N GLU A 275 -13.97 7.21 12.67
CA GLU A 275 -12.82 7.90 13.26
C GLU A 275 -12.36 9.13 12.46
N PHE A 276 -12.57 9.10 11.13
CA PHE A 276 -12.12 10.14 10.22
C PHE A 276 -12.99 11.40 10.31
N ILE A 277 -14.32 11.25 10.31
CA ILE A 277 -15.19 12.41 10.08
C ILE A 277 -15.04 13.53 11.13
N PRO A 278 -15.00 13.22 12.45
CA PRO A 278 -14.84 14.24 13.48
C PRO A 278 -13.46 14.92 13.47
N ARG A 279 -12.42 14.15 13.12
CA ARG A 279 -11.01 14.56 13.26
C ARG A 279 -10.62 15.66 12.28
N TYR A 280 -11.24 15.70 11.10
CA TYR A 280 -10.91 16.64 10.03
C TYR A 280 -12.00 17.68 9.77
N LYS A 281 -13.03 17.74 10.63
CA LYS A 281 -14.13 18.74 10.56
C LYS A 281 -14.77 18.86 9.17
N PHE A 282 -14.87 17.76 8.41
CA PHE A 282 -15.37 17.80 7.04
C PHE A 282 -16.70 18.55 6.94
N GLU A 283 -16.76 19.52 6.03
CA GLU A 283 -18.00 19.99 5.45
C GLU A 283 -18.37 18.97 4.37
N LEU A 284 -18.96 17.91 4.88
CA LEU A 284 -19.51 16.80 4.15
C LEU A 284 -20.45 17.33 3.04
N SER A 285 -20.15 17.03 1.78
CA SER A 285 -21.03 17.44 0.67
C SER A 285 -22.43 16.86 0.87
N ASP A 286 -23.45 17.64 0.52
CA ASP A 286 -24.74 17.66 1.22
C ASP A 286 -25.66 16.45 0.94
N ASN A 287 -25.29 15.49 0.08
CA ASN A 287 -26.13 14.32 -0.22
C ASN A 287 -25.44 13.00 0.11
N ILE A 288 -24.26 12.73 -0.44
CA ILE A 288 -23.64 11.41 -0.24
C ILE A 288 -23.14 11.23 1.20
N SER A 289 -22.71 12.31 1.83
CA SER A 289 -22.39 12.26 3.25
C SER A 289 -23.60 11.95 4.12
N LYS A 290 -24.79 12.43 3.73
CA LYS A 290 -26.04 12.07 4.40
C LYS A 290 -26.32 10.59 4.18
N GLU A 291 -26.10 10.06 2.98
CA GLU A 291 -26.24 8.63 2.69
C GLU A 291 -25.20 7.77 3.44
N ILE A 292 -23.94 8.19 3.55
CA ILE A 292 -22.91 7.51 4.35
C ILE A 292 -23.30 7.52 5.82
N LEU A 293 -23.68 8.68 6.36
CA LEU A 293 -24.14 8.77 7.74
C LEU A 293 -25.44 7.99 7.98
N LYS A 294 -26.31 7.89 6.97
CA LYS A 294 -27.52 7.05 6.99
C LYS A 294 -27.13 5.62 7.15
N GLU A 295 -26.30 5.16 6.25
CA GLU A 295 -25.86 3.79 6.18
C GLU A 295 -24.99 3.41 7.39
N ILE A 296 -24.13 4.29 7.92
CA ILE A 296 -23.48 4.13 9.23
C ILE A 296 -24.58 3.88 10.26
N TRP A 297 -25.50 4.81 10.48
CA TRP A 297 -26.55 4.65 11.47
C TRP A 297 -27.41 3.38 11.30
N LEU A 298 -27.72 2.99 10.06
CA LEU A 298 -28.46 1.75 9.74
C LEU A 298 -27.66 0.47 10.07
N THR A 299 -26.33 0.52 10.03
CA THR A 299 -25.43 -0.65 10.11
C THR A 299 -24.55 -0.70 11.37
N ASP A 300 -24.41 0.40 12.11
CA ASP A 300 -23.47 0.64 13.21
C ASP A 300 -23.72 -0.20 14.46
N ALA A 301 -24.53 -1.27 14.39
CA ALA A 301 -25.06 -2.03 15.52
C ALA A 301 -24.03 -2.78 16.39
N ARG A 302 -22.73 -2.62 16.10
CA ARG A 302 -21.64 -3.23 16.84
C ARG A 302 -20.86 -2.26 17.74
N PHE A 303 -21.10 -0.96 17.65
CA PHE A 303 -20.49 0.00 18.58
C PHE A 303 -21.33 0.06 19.87
N GLU A 304 -20.87 -0.70 20.86
CA GLU A 304 -21.40 -0.76 22.22
C GLU A 304 -20.86 0.39 23.10
N GLU A 305 -20.13 1.37 22.53
CA GLU A 305 -19.49 2.40 23.32
C GLU A 305 -20.46 3.53 23.75
N PRO A 306 -20.43 3.96 25.03
CA PRO A 306 -21.27 5.03 25.58
C PRO A 306 -21.06 6.42 24.96
N ASN A 307 -20.18 6.56 23.96
CA ASN A 307 -19.73 7.83 23.44
C ASN A 307 -20.17 8.07 22.00
N THR A 308 -21.36 7.63 21.61
CA THR A 308 -22.00 7.98 20.32
C THR A 308 -22.35 9.47 20.19
N SER A 309 -22.20 10.25 21.26
CA SER A 309 -22.41 11.72 21.33
C SER A 309 -21.84 12.50 20.15
N TRP A 310 -20.70 12.06 19.60
CA TRP A 310 -20.08 12.72 18.45
C TRP A 310 -20.88 12.48 17.16
N LEU A 311 -21.44 11.29 16.93
CA LEU A 311 -22.23 10.94 15.75
C LEU A 311 -23.52 11.78 15.73
N TYR A 312 -24.15 11.97 16.89
CA TYR A 312 -25.28 12.88 17.06
C TYR A 312 -24.92 14.31 16.68
N HIS A 313 -23.81 14.81 17.23
CA HIS A 313 -23.37 16.16 16.94
C HIS A 313 -23.06 16.34 15.45
N LEU A 314 -22.59 15.28 14.80
CA LEU A 314 -22.30 15.26 13.38
C LEU A 314 -23.57 15.24 12.52
N LEU A 315 -24.54 14.38 12.84
CA LEU A 315 -25.85 14.34 12.20
C LEU A 315 -26.59 15.68 12.37
N GLU A 316 -26.45 16.30 13.54
CA GLU A 316 -27.00 17.62 13.85
C GLU A 316 -26.36 18.72 13.03
N LYS A 317 -25.03 18.76 12.98
CA LYS A 317 -24.28 19.76 12.19
C LYS A 317 -24.65 19.69 10.70
N ASN A 318 -25.00 18.51 10.20
CA ASN A 318 -25.39 18.28 8.81
C ASN A 318 -26.91 18.38 8.55
N GLY A 319 -27.69 18.84 9.55
CA GLY A 319 -29.12 19.13 9.38
C GLY A 319 -30.00 17.91 9.06
N ILE A 320 -29.55 16.71 9.42
CA ILE A 320 -30.20 15.45 9.03
C ILE A 320 -30.97 14.79 10.17
N VAL A 321 -30.77 15.18 11.42
CA VAL A 321 -31.43 14.62 12.62
C VAL A 321 -32.93 14.38 12.42
N ASP A 322 -33.65 15.37 11.88
CA ASP A 322 -35.10 15.27 11.66
C ASP A 322 -35.47 14.30 10.53
N GLU A 323 -34.58 14.12 9.55
CA GLU A 323 -34.76 13.13 8.49
C GLU A 323 -34.60 11.71 9.04
N PHE A 324 -33.62 11.50 9.92
CA PHE A 324 -33.38 10.22 10.56
C PHE A 324 -34.47 9.79 11.52
N LEU A 325 -35.16 10.73 12.17
CA LEU A 325 -36.26 10.45 13.10
C LEU A 325 -37.59 10.11 12.42
N LYS A 326 -37.61 9.92 11.09
CA LYS A 326 -38.77 9.41 10.36
C LYS A 326 -38.92 7.91 10.58
N GLU A 327 -40.10 7.49 11.03
CA GLU A 327 -40.47 6.09 11.27
C GLU A 327 -40.19 5.17 10.07
N GLU A 328 -40.39 5.66 8.83
CA GLU A 328 -40.07 4.91 7.60
C GLU A 328 -38.57 4.57 7.46
N LEU A 329 -37.67 5.45 7.93
CA LEU A 329 -36.24 5.19 7.91
C LEU A 329 -35.82 4.24 9.04
N PHE A 330 -36.52 4.27 10.18
CA PHE A 330 -36.37 3.26 11.23
C PHE A 330 -36.78 1.88 10.76
N GLU A 331 -37.94 1.74 10.12
CA GLU A 331 -38.39 0.46 9.57
C GLU A 331 -37.41 -0.09 8.53
N LYS A 332 -36.88 0.77 7.66
CA LYS A 332 -35.79 0.41 6.73
C LYS A 332 -34.53 0.01 7.48
N ALA A 333 -34.19 0.66 8.60
CA ALA A 333 -33.08 0.28 9.48
C ALA A 333 -33.26 -1.10 10.07
N VAL A 334 -34.47 -1.41 10.55
CA VAL A 334 -34.81 -2.71 11.11
C VAL A 334 -34.73 -3.79 10.04
N GLU A 335 -35.31 -3.56 8.86
CA GLU A 335 -35.26 -4.51 7.74
C GLU A 335 -33.82 -4.76 7.27
N LYS A 336 -33.04 -3.69 7.12
CA LYS A 336 -31.66 -3.77 6.65
C LYS A 336 -30.74 -4.35 7.72
N GLY A 337 -30.91 -3.94 8.97
CA GLY A 337 -30.19 -4.45 10.13
C GLY A 337 -30.42 -5.94 10.34
N LYS A 338 -31.66 -6.44 10.14
CA LYS A 338 -31.96 -7.88 10.14
C LYS A 338 -31.12 -8.64 9.10
N LYS A 339 -30.89 -8.07 7.91
CA LYS A 339 -30.01 -8.66 6.88
C LYS A 339 -28.53 -8.67 7.29
N PHE A 340 -28.15 -7.87 8.28
CA PHE A 340 -26.82 -7.82 8.87
C PHE A 340 -26.72 -8.56 10.22
N GLY A 341 -27.76 -9.29 10.64
CA GLY A 341 -27.77 -10.02 11.92
C GLY A 341 -27.93 -9.13 13.16
N ILE A 342 -28.40 -7.90 12.98
CA ILE A 342 -28.64 -6.94 14.05
C ILE A 342 -29.99 -7.25 14.70
N LEU A 343 -30.00 -7.37 16.03
CA LEU A 343 -31.23 -7.57 16.79
C LEU A 343 -32.08 -6.29 16.81
N GLU A 344 -33.39 -6.44 16.68
CA GLU A 344 -34.36 -5.33 16.58
C GLU A 344 -34.43 -4.49 17.85
N ASP A 345 -34.32 -5.12 19.02
CA ASP A 345 -34.24 -4.46 20.33
C ASP A 345 -33.05 -3.48 20.45
N ARG A 346 -31.92 -3.80 19.79
CA ARG A 346 -30.75 -2.92 19.73
C ARG A 346 -31.02 -1.68 18.88
N LEU A 347 -31.78 -1.81 17.79
CA LEU A 347 -32.17 -0.68 16.95
C LEU A 347 -33.18 0.21 17.68
N GLU A 348 -34.16 -0.38 18.37
CA GLU A 348 -35.13 0.36 19.20
C GLU A 348 -34.45 1.16 20.32
N ALA A 349 -33.51 0.56 21.06
CA ALA A 349 -32.79 1.25 22.12
C ALA A 349 -32.04 2.51 21.61
N ARG A 350 -31.47 2.43 20.40
CA ARG A 350 -30.80 3.54 19.73
C ARG A 350 -31.77 4.60 19.28
N TRP A 351 -32.88 4.20 18.66
CA TRP A 351 -33.94 5.09 18.24
C TRP A 351 -34.45 5.92 19.42
N ASN A 352 -34.71 5.26 20.55
CA ASN A 352 -35.18 5.89 21.77
C ASN A 352 -34.13 6.85 22.37
N ALA A 353 -32.85 6.47 22.38
CA ALA A 353 -31.77 7.37 22.78
C ALA A 353 -31.67 8.61 21.87
N PHE A 354 -31.92 8.42 20.56
CA PHE A 354 -31.90 9.49 19.56
C PHE A 354 -33.09 10.44 19.69
N GLN A 355 -34.30 9.90 19.90
CA GLN A 355 -35.50 10.69 20.22
C GLN A 355 -35.29 11.50 21.50
N LYS A 356 -34.83 10.86 22.60
CA LYS A 356 -34.60 11.53 23.89
C LYS A 356 -33.60 12.69 23.76
N TYR A 357 -32.53 12.53 22.98
CA TYR A 357 -31.59 13.63 22.70
C TYR A 357 -32.23 14.77 21.91
N ASN A 358 -33.01 14.46 20.86
CA ASN A 358 -33.68 15.47 20.04
C ASN A 358 -34.74 16.24 20.84
N ASP A 359 -35.50 15.56 21.68
CA ASP A 359 -36.47 16.18 22.59
C ASP A 359 -35.79 17.13 23.58
N TRP A 360 -34.66 16.71 24.15
CA TRP A 360 -33.82 17.57 25.01
C TRP A 360 -33.30 18.82 24.28
N LYS A 361 -32.95 18.70 23.00
CA LYS A 361 -32.51 19.83 22.16
C LYS A 361 -33.67 20.80 21.92
N HIS A 362 -34.82 20.30 21.47
CA HIS A 362 -35.97 21.16 21.23
C HIS A 362 -36.45 21.82 22.53
N PHE A 363 -36.34 21.14 23.68
CA PHE A 363 -36.56 21.75 25.00
C PHE A 363 -35.59 22.90 25.28
N ARG A 364 -34.27 22.71 25.07
CA ARG A 364 -33.26 23.78 25.25
C ARG A 364 -33.46 24.96 24.31
N LEU A 365 -34.01 24.73 23.12
CA LEU A 365 -34.35 25.76 22.13
C LEU A 365 -35.73 26.39 22.36
N GLY A 366 -36.48 25.95 23.39
CA GLY A 366 -37.80 26.48 23.75
C GLY A 366 -38.96 25.99 22.86
N ASN A 367 -38.75 24.94 22.09
CA ASN A 367 -39.67 24.44 21.08
C ASN A 367 -40.60 23.31 21.58
N VAL A 368 -40.31 22.66 22.72
CA VAL A 368 -41.17 21.66 23.39
C VAL A 368 -40.91 21.64 24.90
N GLY A 369 -41.78 20.97 25.66
CA GLY A 369 -41.59 20.70 27.10
C GLY A 369 -40.43 19.75 27.39
N PRO A 370 -39.99 19.63 28.66
CA PRO A 370 -38.88 18.74 29.03
C PRO A 370 -39.26 17.28 28.74
N PRO A 371 -38.34 16.46 28.19
CA PRO A 371 -38.61 15.05 27.94
C PRO A 371 -38.88 14.30 29.24
N GLU A 372 -39.85 13.38 29.20
CA GLU A 372 -40.15 12.49 30.33
C GLU A 372 -39.02 11.45 30.51
N ASP A 373 -38.70 11.13 31.76
CA ASP A 373 -37.51 10.34 32.16
C ASP A 373 -37.53 8.89 31.68
#